data_AF-E6SGE0-F1
#
_entry.id   AF-E6SGE0-F1
#
_cell.length_a   1.000
_cell.length_b   1.000
_cell.length_c   1.000
_cell.angle_alpha   90.00
_cell.angle_beta   90.00
_cell.angle_gamma   90.00
#
_symmetry.space_group_name_H-M   'P 1'
#
loop_
_entity.id
_entity.type
_entity.pdbx_description
1 polymer ?
#
loop_
_entity_poly.entity_id
_entity_poly.type
_entity_poly.pdbx_seq_one_letter_code
_entity_poly.pdbx_strand_id
1 'polypeptide(L)'
;MTGAHHGSPGSGTGAPSGIGPLGGGEFEPCREITVWVNGTPYRRRVPVRMLLADFLRHELGLTGTHVGCEHGVCGACTVLWDGDPVRSCLLLAVQADGARLTTVEGLAPAEGPLHPIQEAFREAHALQCGFCTPGFLLTVAAFLRDQPGPDLDDAAIREALSGNLCRCTGYQHIVEAVKRAARRLAETGAPAVPAVPKVPGPADPAPGGTEPVLAGTGGPVPPDGQARAAGTAGMADAAGGSGWSGNPNPGAPAGEPARTTAPPASHRPVTGEGP
;
A
#
# COMPACT_ATOMS: atom_id res chain seq x y z
N MET A 1 -31.94 60.76 15.81
CA MET A 1 -32.09 60.74 14.34
C MET A 1 -31.58 59.39 13.86
N THR A 2 -32.39 58.34 14.00
CA THR A 2 -33.29 57.76 12.98
C THR A 2 -32.54 57.22 11.76
N GLY A 3 -32.55 55.90 11.61
CA GLY A 3 -32.00 55.21 10.44
C GLY A 3 -31.96 53.70 10.62
N ALA A 4 -33.12 53.07 10.83
CA ALA A 4 -33.29 51.63 10.76
C ALA A 4 -33.36 51.19 9.29
N HIS A 5 -32.65 50.12 8.92
CA HIS A 5 -33.03 49.29 7.77
C HIS A 5 -32.93 47.81 8.14
N HIS A 6 -34.06 47.13 7.93
CA HIS A 6 -34.30 45.70 8.07
C HIS A 6 -33.79 44.94 6.84
N GLY A 7 -33.37 43.68 7.02
CA GLY A 7 -33.15 42.70 5.95
C GLY A 7 -32.69 41.35 6.50
N SER A 8 -33.52 40.31 6.32
CA SER A 8 -33.52 38.98 6.93
C SER A 8 -32.31 38.05 6.67
N PRO A 9 -32.13 36.98 7.49
CA PRO A 9 -31.13 35.95 7.26
C PRO A 9 -31.60 34.93 6.21
N GLY A 10 -30.84 34.80 5.12
CA GLY A 10 -31.01 33.73 4.14
C GLY A 10 -30.34 32.44 4.62
N SER A 11 -31.15 31.44 4.97
CA SER A 11 -30.74 30.05 5.15
C SER A 11 -30.36 29.45 3.80
N GLY A 12 -29.05 29.24 3.57
CA GLY A 12 -28.53 28.55 2.41
C GLY A 12 -27.61 27.42 2.84
N THR A 13 -28.15 26.22 2.98
CA THR A 13 -27.40 24.97 3.06
C THR A 13 -26.73 24.72 1.70
N GLY A 14 -25.50 25.20 1.53
CA GLY A 14 -24.67 24.87 0.39
C GLY A 14 -24.10 23.46 0.56
N ALA A 15 -24.63 22.50 -0.19
CA ALA A 15 -23.96 21.23 -0.43
C ALA A 15 -22.60 21.48 -1.13
N PRO A 16 -21.54 20.73 -0.84
CA PRO A 16 -20.28 20.89 -1.57
C PRO A 16 -20.49 20.49 -3.03
N SER A 17 -20.08 21.40 -3.91
CA SER A 17 -20.13 21.26 -5.36
C SER A 17 -19.31 20.06 -5.81
N GLY A 18 -20.01 18.96 -6.10
CA GLY A 18 -19.44 17.81 -6.80
C GLY A 18 -18.94 18.25 -8.17
N ILE A 19 -17.77 17.74 -8.55
CA ILE A 19 -17.21 17.86 -9.88
C ILE A 19 -18.24 17.24 -10.84
N GLY A 20 -18.87 18.06 -11.67
CA GLY A 20 -19.83 17.61 -12.69
C GLY A 20 -19.13 16.76 -13.76
N PRO A 21 -19.86 15.84 -14.42
CA PRO A 21 -19.26 14.89 -15.34
C PRO A 21 -18.83 15.58 -16.63
N LEU A 22 -17.55 15.46 -16.97
CA LEU A 22 -17.03 15.83 -18.28
C LEU A 22 -17.62 14.87 -19.33
N GLY A 23 -18.19 15.45 -20.38
CA GLY A 23 -19.01 14.77 -21.38
C GLY A 23 -18.32 13.62 -22.11
N GLY A 24 -19.07 12.54 -22.30
CA GLY A 24 -18.64 11.35 -23.04
C GLY A 24 -19.59 10.16 -22.89
N GLY A 25 -20.89 10.34 -23.12
CA GLY A 25 -21.75 9.42 -23.87
C GLY A 25 -21.94 7.94 -23.48
N GLU A 26 -21.41 7.41 -22.38
CA GLU A 26 -21.70 6.04 -21.93
C GLU A 26 -21.94 6.03 -20.42
N PHE A 27 -23.05 5.42 -20.00
CA PHE A 27 -23.33 5.16 -18.59
C PHE A 27 -22.23 4.23 -18.07
N GLU A 28 -21.26 4.78 -17.34
CA GLU A 28 -20.23 3.96 -16.71
C GLU A 28 -20.92 2.98 -15.74
N PRO A 29 -20.80 1.66 -15.95
CA PRO A 29 -21.48 0.71 -15.10
C PRO A 29 -20.93 0.83 -13.68
N CYS A 30 -21.83 1.08 -12.73
CA CYS A 30 -21.50 1.21 -11.31
C CYS A 30 -22.19 0.11 -10.48
N ARG A 31 -21.53 -0.32 -9.41
CA ARG A 31 -22.06 -1.22 -8.39
C ARG A 31 -22.06 -0.54 -7.04
N GLU A 32 -23.04 -0.86 -6.21
CA GLU A 32 -23.00 -0.49 -4.81
C GLU A 32 -22.20 -1.54 -4.05
N ILE A 33 -21.29 -1.09 -3.19
CA ILE A 33 -20.46 -1.94 -2.32
C ILE A 33 -20.52 -1.43 -0.89
N THR A 34 -20.31 -2.35 0.07
CA THR A 34 -20.05 -2.05 1.48
C THR A 34 -18.69 -2.62 1.87
N VAL A 35 -17.77 -1.74 2.27
CA VAL A 35 -16.40 -2.10 2.65
C VAL A 35 -16.08 -1.51 4.02
N TRP A 36 -15.35 -2.25 4.85
CA TRP A 36 -14.90 -1.76 6.16
C TRP A 36 -13.45 -1.31 6.05
N VAL A 37 -13.18 -0.03 6.24
CA VAL A 37 -11.82 0.52 6.18
C VAL A 37 -11.46 1.10 7.53
N ASN A 38 -10.36 0.62 8.14
CA ASN A 38 -9.90 1.06 9.46
C ASN A 38 -11.00 1.00 10.54
N GLY A 39 -11.83 -0.05 10.48
CA GLY A 39 -12.96 -0.26 11.40
C GLY A 39 -14.24 0.51 11.06
N THR A 40 -14.21 1.41 10.07
CA THR A 40 -15.38 2.22 9.67
C THR A 40 -16.05 1.62 8.43
N PRO A 41 -17.37 1.39 8.43
CA PRO A 41 -18.09 0.92 7.25
C PRO A 41 -18.35 2.05 6.25
N TYR A 42 -18.07 1.80 4.98
CA TYR A 42 -18.34 2.70 3.87
C TYR A 42 -19.25 2.01 2.86
N ARG A 43 -20.44 2.57 2.64
CA ARG A 43 -21.34 2.18 1.55
C ARG A 43 -21.20 3.20 0.41
N ARG A 44 -20.83 2.75 -0.79
CA ARG A 44 -20.57 3.62 -1.94
C ARG A 44 -21.04 2.97 -3.24
N ARG A 45 -21.52 3.78 -4.18
CA ARG A 45 -21.77 3.37 -5.57
C ARG A 45 -20.57 3.77 -6.40
N VAL A 46 -19.82 2.78 -6.88
CA VAL A 46 -18.53 2.99 -7.56
C VAL A 46 -18.54 2.42 -8.97
N PRO A 47 -17.80 3.01 -9.92
CA PRO A 47 -17.57 2.39 -11.21
C PRO A 47 -16.91 1.02 -11.12
N VAL A 48 -17.31 0.07 -11.96
CA VAL A 48 -16.76 -1.30 -11.93
C VAL A 48 -15.27 -1.38 -12.25
N ARG A 49 -14.71 -0.38 -12.95
CA ARG A 49 -13.29 -0.32 -13.30
C ARG A 49 -12.44 0.50 -12.32
N MET A 50 -13.05 1.11 -11.30
CA MET A 50 -12.31 1.91 -10.33
C MET A 50 -11.32 1.04 -9.58
N LEU A 51 -10.04 1.41 -9.57
CA LEU A 51 -9.03 0.71 -8.80
C LEU A 51 -9.28 0.93 -7.30
N LEU A 52 -8.90 -0.06 -6.48
CA LEU A 52 -9.05 0.06 -5.02
C LEU A 52 -8.19 1.20 -4.47
N ALA A 53 -6.99 1.41 -5.02
CA ALA A 53 -6.14 2.55 -4.65
C ALA A 53 -6.87 3.88 -4.86
N ASP A 54 -7.53 4.05 -6.00
CA ASP A 54 -8.26 5.27 -6.35
C ASP A 54 -9.49 5.46 -5.47
N PHE A 55 -10.22 4.39 -5.19
CA PHE A 55 -11.33 4.42 -4.26
C PHE A 55 -10.90 4.91 -2.86
N LEU A 56 -9.82 4.35 -2.30
CA LEU A 56 -9.31 4.76 -1.00
C LEU A 56 -8.89 6.25 -1.00
N ARG A 57 -8.15 6.67 -2.02
CA ARG A 57 -7.55 8.01 -2.09
C ARG A 57 -8.55 9.10 -2.43
N HIS A 58 -9.41 8.85 -3.41
CA HIS A 58 -10.26 9.86 -4.03
C HIS A 58 -11.70 9.81 -3.52
N GLU A 59 -12.28 8.62 -3.34
CA GLU A 59 -13.66 8.49 -2.84
C GLU A 59 -13.73 8.55 -1.31
N LEU A 60 -12.76 7.97 -0.61
CA LEU A 60 -12.74 7.95 0.86
C LEU A 60 -11.84 9.03 1.48
N GLY A 61 -10.95 9.64 0.70
CA GLY A 61 -10.01 10.66 1.19
C GLY A 61 -8.88 10.10 2.07
N LEU A 62 -8.69 8.79 2.10
CA LEU A 62 -7.60 8.10 2.80
C LEU A 62 -6.35 8.10 1.90
N THR A 63 -5.66 9.24 1.93
CA THR A 63 -4.60 9.58 0.97
C THR A 63 -3.23 9.03 1.33
N GLY A 64 -3.07 8.37 2.48
CA GLY A 64 -1.83 7.74 2.90
C GLY A 64 -1.43 6.56 2.01
N THR A 65 -2.39 5.87 1.38
CA THR A 65 -2.08 4.90 0.32
C THR A 65 -1.55 5.65 -0.90
N HIS A 66 -0.35 5.32 -1.36
CA HIS A 66 0.29 5.98 -2.50
C HIS A 66 0.31 5.11 -3.74
N VAL A 67 0.33 5.74 -4.91
CA VAL A 67 0.39 5.06 -6.21
C VAL A 67 1.67 5.51 -6.91
N GLY A 68 2.64 4.59 -7.03
CA GLY A 68 3.95 4.90 -7.59
C GLY A 68 4.24 4.27 -8.96
N CYS A 69 3.77 3.03 -9.18
CA CYS A 69 4.04 2.30 -10.43
C CYS A 69 2.79 1.81 -11.16
N GLU A 70 1.65 1.62 -10.47
CA GLU A 70 0.39 1.14 -11.07
C GLU A 70 0.43 -0.27 -11.69
N HIS A 71 1.56 -0.97 -11.64
CA HIS A 71 1.73 -2.32 -12.20
C HIS A 71 2.31 -3.32 -11.17
N GLY A 72 2.08 -3.07 -9.88
CA GLY A 72 2.33 -4.04 -8.79
C GLY A 72 3.77 -4.15 -8.26
N VAL A 73 4.72 -3.39 -8.80
CA VAL A 73 6.16 -3.56 -8.51
C VAL A 73 6.63 -2.81 -7.26
N CYS A 74 6.21 -1.57 -7.05
CA CYS A 74 6.84 -0.70 -6.04
C CYS A 74 6.33 -0.87 -4.60
N GLY A 75 5.13 -1.42 -4.42
CA GLY A 75 4.50 -1.62 -3.12
C GLY A 75 4.03 -0.39 -2.34
N ALA A 76 4.18 0.82 -2.89
CA ALA A 76 3.66 2.04 -2.25
C ALA A 76 2.13 2.02 -2.01
N CYS A 77 1.41 1.22 -2.80
CA CYS A 77 -0.04 1.04 -2.74
C CYS A 77 -0.49 -0.10 -1.82
N THR A 78 0.41 -0.62 -0.98
CA THR A 78 0.07 -1.73 -0.09
C THR A 78 -1.00 -1.29 0.90
N VAL A 79 -2.03 -2.13 1.05
CA VAL A 79 -3.04 -2.10 2.11
C VAL A 79 -3.19 -3.51 2.66
N LEU A 80 -3.79 -3.68 3.83
CA LEU A 80 -4.08 -5.02 4.36
C LEU A 80 -5.52 -5.40 4.02
N TRP A 81 -5.71 -6.51 3.34
CA TRP A 81 -7.00 -7.13 3.06
C TRP A 81 -7.20 -8.31 4.01
N ASP A 82 -8.16 -8.20 4.91
CA ASP A 82 -8.39 -9.16 5.99
C ASP A 82 -7.10 -9.47 6.79
N GLY A 83 -6.21 -8.48 6.86
CA GLY A 83 -4.91 -8.55 7.53
C GLY A 83 -3.72 -8.83 6.60
N ASP A 84 -3.94 -9.33 5.38
CA ASP A 84 -2.85 -9.71 4.48
C ASP A 84 -2.48 -8.61 3.49
N PRO A 85 -1.18 -8.37 3.22
CA PRO A 85 -0.75 -7.27 2.38
C PRO A 85 -1.10 -7.52 0.91
N VAL A 86 -1.82 -6.58 0.30
CA VAL A 86 -2.21 -6.64 -1.12
C VAL A 86 -1.84 -5.34 -1.86
N ARG A 87 -1.68 -5.44 -3.18
CA ARG A 87 -1.47 -4.28 -4.06
C ARG A 87 -2.81 -3.67 -4.46
N SER A 88 -3.22 -2.59 -3.81
CA SER A 88 -4.50 -1.93 -4.13
C SER A 88 -4.57 -1.38 -5.55
N CYS A 89 -3.43 -1.15 -6.22
CA CYS A 89 -3.41 -0.72 -7.62
C CYS A 89 -3.69 -1.86 -8.62
N LEU A 90 -3.72 -3.11 -8.18
CA LEU A 90 -4.03 -4.29 -9.01
C LEU A 90 -5.40 -4.90 -8.67
N LEU A 91 -6.19 -4.21 -7.86
CA LEU A 91 -7.52 -4.64 -7.44
C LEU A 91 -8.54 -3.59 -7.82
N LEU A 92 -9.75 -4.02 -8.10
CA LEU A 92 -10.91 -3.16 -8.33
C LEU A 92 -11.63 -2.91 -7.01
N ALA A 93 -12.16 -1.69 -6.83
CA ALA A 93 -12.94 -1.33 -5.65
C ALA A 93 -14.15 -2.26 -5.47
N VAL A 94 -14.80 -2.66 -6.58
CA VAL A 94 -15.94 -3.58 -6.55
C VAL A 94 -15.61 -4.97 -6.00
N GLN A 95 -14.35 -5.40 -6.05
CA GLN A 95 -13.94 -6.68 -5.45
C GLN A 95 -13.89 -6.60 -3.93
N ALA A 96 -13.78 -5.38 -3.35
CA ALA A 96 -13.69 -5.15 -1.91
C ALA A 96 -15.06 -5.09 -1.21
N ASP A 97 -16.15 -5.40 -1.92
CA ASP A 97 -17.45 -5.58 -1.29
C ASP A 97 -17.38 -6.71 -0.26
N GLY A 98 -17.86 -6.47 0.96
CA GLY A 98 -17.72 -7.43 2.06
C GLY A 98 -16.37 -7.38 2.81
N ALA A 99 -15.33 -6.78 2.21
CA ALA A 99 -13.95 -6.93 2.68
C ALA A 99 -13.59 -5.99 3.83
N ARG A 100 -12.54 -6.35 4.60
CA ARG A 100 -11.93 -5.49 5.61
C ARG A 100 -10.57 -5.02 5.14
N LEU A 101 -10.42 -3.70 5.10
CA LEU A 101 -9.20 -3.05 4.71
C LEU A 101 -8.58 -2.32 5.90
N THR A 102 -7.26 -2.42 6.03
CA THR A 102 -6.47 -1.53 6.88
C THR A 102 -5.52 -0.74 6.00
N THR A 103 -5.60 0.59 6.10
CA THR A 103 -4.64 1.53 5.50
C THR A 103 -3.70 2.07 6.58
N VAL A 104 -2.71 2.89 6.21
CA VAL A 104 -1.72 3.41 7.18
C VAL A 104 -2.39 4.29 8.25
N GLU A 105 -3.47 4.97 7.89
CA GLU A 105 -4.32 5.77 8.78
C GLU A 105 -4.98 4.92 9.88
N GLY A 106 -5.10 3.60 9.66
CA GLY A 106 -5.62 2.67 10.66
C GLY A 106 -4.62 2.30 11.76
N LEU A 107 -3.32 2.53 11.57
CA LEU A 107 -2.29 2.13 12.54
C LEU A 107 -2.33 2.94 13.84
N ALA A 108 -2.67 4.23 13.75
CA ALA A 108 -2.77 5.11 14.90
C ALA A 108 -3.89 6.13 14.70
N PRO A 109 -4.63 6.51 15.76
CA PRO A 109 -5.59 7.61 15.68
C PRO A 109 -4.88 8.93 15.41
N ALA A 110 -5.54 9.83 14.66
CA ALA A 110 -4.96 11.09 14.20
C ALA A 110 -4.36 11.96 15.32
N GLU A 111 -5.02 12.01 16.48
CA GLU A 111 -4.61 12.80 17.66
C GLU A 111 -4.13 11.92 18.82
N GLY A 112 -3.53 10.76 18.52
CA GLY A 112 -3.06 9.83 19.53
C GLY A 112 -1.57 9.47 19.41
N PRO A 113 -1.09 8.60 20.32
CA PRO A 113 0.28 8.11 20.23
C PRO A 113 0.48 7.32 18.93
N LEU A 114 1.69 7.42 18.37
CA LEU A 114 2.08 6.62 17.21
C LEU A 114 2.02 5.13 17.54
N HIS A 115 1.67 4.34 16.53
CA HIS A 115 1.81 2.89 16.59
C HIS A 115 3.27 2.51 16.85
N PRO A 116 3.58 1.45 17.62
CA PRO A 116 4.96 1.02 17.87
C PRO A 116 5.84 0.89 16.61
N ILE A 117 5.24 0.46 15.49
CA ILE A 117 5.91 0.39 14.18
C ILE A 117 6.23 1.79 13.65
N GLN A 118 5.27 2.73 13.69
CA GLN A 118 5.49 4.11 13.25
C GLN A 118 6.56 4.81 14.10
N GLU A 119 6.53 4.60 15.41
CA GLU A 119 7.52 5.13 16.34
C GLU A 119 8.93 4.59 16.02
N ALA A 120 9.06 3.28 15.80
CA ALA A 120 10.32 2.68 15.43
C ALA A 120 10.88 3.23 14.10
N PHE A 121 10.03 3.48 13.10
CA PHE A 121 10.44 4.10 11.84
C PHE A 121 10.93 5.54 12.04
N ARG A 122 10.28 6.31 12.91
CA ARG A 122 10.69 7.67 13.28
C ARG A 122 12.07 7.66 13.93
N GLU A 123 12.27 6.83 14.94
CA GLU A 123 13.51 6.77 15.72
C GLU A 123 14.71 6.21 14.96
N ALA A 124 14.46 5.29 14.01
CA ALA A 124 15.51 4.73 13.18
C ALA A 124 15.83 5.60 11.95
N HIS A 125 15.13 6.72 11.75
CA HIS A 125 15.22 7.53 10.54
C HIS A 125 14.98 6.69 9.26
N ALA A 126 13.94 5.85 9.30
CA ALA A 126 13.58 4.87 8.28
C ALA A 126 12.71 5.45 7.14
N LEU A 127 12.64 6.78 7.04
CA LEU A 127 11.97 7.49 5.95
C LEU A 127 12.70 8.80 5.63
N GLN A 128 12.52 9.29 4.41
CA GLN A 128 12.96 10.63 3.99
C GLN A 128 11.81 11.35 3.29
N CYS A 129 11.56 11.07 2.01
CA CYS A 129 10.43 11.67 1.28
C CYS A 129 9.05 11.19 1.77
N GLY A 130 9.01 10.10 2.55
CA GLY A 130 7.78 9.51 3.08
C GLY A 130 6.92 8.73 2.08
N PHE A 131 7.21 8.79 0.77
CA PHE A 131 6.31 8.24 -0.25
C PHE A 131 6.11 6.72 -0.16
N CYS A 132 7.16 5.94 0.06
CA CYS A 132 7.03 4.48 0.21
C CYS A 132 6.59 4.06 1.62
N THR A 133 6.68 4.95 2.60
CA THR A 133 6.57 4.62 4.02
C THR A 133 5.23 3.99 4.40
N PRO A 134 4.07 4.45 3.92
CA PRO A 134 2.78 3.79 4.19
C PRO A 134 2.76 2.31 3.82
N GLY A 135 3.27 1.96 2.63
CA GLY A 135 3.33 0.56 2.17
C GLY A 135 4.28 -0.30 3.00
N PHE A 136 5.44 0.27 3.39
CA PHE A 136 6.37 -0.38 4.30
C PHE A 136 5.74 -0.65 5.67
N LEU A 137 5.07 0.33 6.27
CA LEU A 137 4.49 0.19 7.61
C LEU A 137 3.46 -0.95 7.66
N LEU A 138 2.60 -1.06 6.65
CA LEU A 138 1.60 -2.13 6.58
C LEU A 138 2.22 -3.49 6.26
N THR A 139 3.23 -3.54 5.39
CA THR A 139 3.97 -4.80 5.14
C THR A 139 4.65 -5.30 6.41
N VAL A 140 5.27 -4.40 7.17
CA VAL A 140 5.90 -4.73 8.46
C VAL A 140 4.86 -5.15 9.49
N ALA A 141 3.69 -4.51 9.53
CA ALA A 141 2.60 -4.90 10.42
C ALA A 141 2.16 -6.34 10.18
N ALA A 142 1.93 -6.73 8.91
CA ALA A 142 1.59 -8.11 8.56
C ALA A 142 2.74 -9.08 8.88
N PHE A 143 3.97 -8.73 8.52
CA PHE A 143 5.14 -9.56 8.82
C PHE A 143 5.32 -9.83 10.32
N LEU A 144 5.19 -8.80 11.18
CA LEU A 144 5.36 -8.94 12.63
C LEU A 144 4.15 -9.58 13.33
N ARG A 145 2.97 -9.57 12.70
CA ARG A 145 1.84 -10.40 13.13
C ARG A 145 2.16 -11.89 12.95
N ASP A 146 2.76 -12.24 11.81
CA ASP A 146 3.04 -13.64 11.45
C ASP A 146 4.34 -14.16 12.07
N GLN A 147 5.31 -13.29 12.31
CA GLN A 147 6.55 -13.57 13.03
C GLN A 147 6.68 -12.67 14.27
N PRO A 148 5.90 -12.96 15.33
CA PRO A 148 5.96 -12.19 16.56
C PRO A 148 7.25 -12.50 17.34
N GLY A 149 7.80 -11.46 17.99
CA GLY A 149 8.96 -11.58 18.88
C GLY A 149 10.17 -10.76 18.42
N PRO A 150 11.13 -10.52 19.31
CA PRO A 150 12.23 -9.58 19.07
C PRO A 150 13.36 -10.13 18.18
N ASP A 151 13.47 -11.46 18.06
CA ASP A 151 14.62 -12.14 17.46
C ASP A 151 14.42 -12.36 15.96
N LEU A 152 14.59 -11.29 15.19
CA LEU A 152 14.44 -11.28 13.73
C LEU A 152 15.80 -11.28 13.01
N ASP A 153 15.92 -12.18 12.03
CA ASP A 153 17.05 -12.23 11.11
C ASP A 153 16.94 -11.17 10.00
N ASP A 154 18.08 -10.60 9.60
CA ASP A 154 18.16 -9.59 8.55
C ASP A 154 17.67 -10.10 7.20
N ALA A 155 17.99 -11.35 6.84
CA ALA A 155 17.58 -11.91 5.56
C ALA A 155 16.06 -12.12 5.52
N ALA A 156 15.47 -12.62 6.60
CA ALA A 156 14.02 -12.73 6.74
C ALA A 156 13.31 -11.36 6.63
N ILE A 157 13.84 -10.32 7.29
CA ILE A 157 13.29 -8.96 7.17
C ILE A 157 13.39 -8.47 5.72
N ARG A 158 14.55 -8.62 5.08
CA ARG A 158 14.74 -8.16 3.69
C ARG A 158 13.83 -8.89 2.70
N GLU A 159 13.62 -10.18 2.91
CA GLU A 159 12.71 -10.98 2.10
C GLU A 159 11.27 -10.48 2.24
N ALA A 160 10.79 -10.27 3.47
CA ALA A 160 9.47 -9.72 3.72
C ALA A 160 9.28 -8.32 3.11
N LEU A 161 10.35 -7.53 3.06
CA LEU A 161 10.35 -6.18 2.50
C LEU A 161 10.60 -6.12 0.99
N SER A 162 10.95 -7.23 0.34
CA SER A 162 11.38 -7.27 -1.07
C SER A 162 10.34 -6.72 -2.05
N GLY A 163 9.06 -6.78 -1.68
CA GLY A 163 7.96 -6.18 -2.42
C GLY A 163 7.82 -4.66 -2.26
N ASN A 164 8.59 -3.98 -1.43
CA ASN A 164 8.46 -2.53 -1.22
C ASN A 164 9.74 -1.83 -1.67
N LEU A 165 9.62 -0.94 -2.65
CA LEU A 165 10.75 -0.20 -3.18
C LEU A 165 10.91 1.14 -2.46
N CYS A 166 12.11 1.38 -1.94
CA CYS A 166 12.52 2.67 -1.41
C CYS A 166 13.67 3.25 -2.24
N ARG A 167 13.50 4.49 -2.72
CA ARG A 167 14.55 5.18 -3.48
C ARG A 167 15.47 6.03 -2.60
N CYS A 168 15.09 6.31 -1.37
CA CYS A 168 15.73 7.34 -0.54
C CYS A 168 16.66 6.77 0.54
N THR A 169 16.26 5.68 1.22
CA THR A 169 16.90 5.28 2.49
C THR A 169 18.04 4.28 2.35
N GLY A 170 18.16 3.58 1.21
CA GLY A 170 19.08 2.44 1.09
C GLY A 170 18.72 1.25 2.01
N TYR A 171 17.49 1.21 2.54
CA TYR A 171 16.88 0.11 3.32
C TYR A 171 17.46 -0.19 4.70
N GLN A 172 18.73 0.15 5.00
CA GLN A 172 19.35 -0.23 6.29
C GLN A 172 18.57 0.29 7.51
N HIS A 173 18.16 1.55 7.48
CA HIS A 173 17.35 2.13 8.57
C HIS A 173 15.95 1.53 8.65
N ILE A 174 15.39 1.06 7.53
CA ILE A 174 14.10 0.34 7.53
C ILE A 174 14.26 -1.01 8.23
N VAL A 175 15.32 -1.77 7.92
CA VAL A 175 15.60 -3.05 8.61
C VAL A 175 15.76 -2.85 10.11
N GLU A 176 16.52 -1.83 10.52
CA GLU A 176 16.67 -1.47 11.95
C GLU A 176 15.33 -1.09 12.59
N ALA A 177 14.47 -0.34 11.87
CA ALA A 177 13.14 -0.01 12.35
C ALA A 177 12.27 -1.24 12.56
N VAL A 178 12.34 -2.25 11.70
CA VAL A 178 11.59 -3.50 11.87
C VAL A 178 11.98 -4.20 13.16
N LYS A 179 13.30 -4.32 13.44
CA LYS A 179 13.78 -4.93 14.69
C LYS A 179 13.34 -4.16 15.93
N ARG A 180 13.41 -2.82 15.88
CA ARG A 180 12.92 -1.95 16.97
C ARG A 180 11.41 -2.10 17.17
N ALA A 181 10.64 -2.15 16.09
CA ALA A 181 9.21 -2.35 16.15
C ALA A 181 8.85 -3.69 16.80
N ALA A 182 9.56 -4.76 16.43
CA ALA A 182 9.35 -6.09 16.99
C ALA A 182 9.58 -6.13 18.50
N ARG A 183 10.67 -5.52 18.99
CA ARG A 183 10.93 -5.34 20.43
C ARG A 183 9.82 -4.56 21.13
N ARG A 184 9.41 -3.41 20.57
CA ARG A 184 8.35 -2.57 21.15
C ARG A 184 7.00 -3.28 21.22
N LEU A 185 6.63 -4.05 20.19
CA LEU A 185 5.39 -4.82 20.20
C LEU A 185 5.43 -5.91 21.27
N ALA A 186 6.57 -6.59 21.45
CA ALA A 186 6.75 -7.57 22.52
C ALA A 186 6.68 -6.94 23.93
N GLU A 187 7.24 -5.74 24.10
CA GLU A 187 7.23 -5.01 25.38
C GLU A 187 5.84 -4.43 25.73
N THR A 188 5.13 -3.89 24.74
CA THR A 188 3.84 -3.20 24.96
C THR A 188 2.63 -4.12 24.87
N GLY A 189 2.76 -5.30 24.26
CA GLY A 189 1.65 -6.21 23.98
C GLY A 189 0.64 -5.66 22.96
N ALA A 190 0.96 -4.56 22.28
CA ALA A 190 0.11 -4.01 21.23
C ALA A 190 0.06 -4.96 20.01
N PRO A 191 -1.11 -5.11 19.36
CA PRO A 191 -1.20 -5.93 18.15
C PRO A 191 -0.45 -5.27 16.99
N ALA A 192 0.27 -6.04 16.18
CA ALA A 192 0.99 -5.51 15.02
C ALA A 192 0.04 -4.92 13.95
N VAL A 193 -1.12 -5.56 13.76
CA VAL A 193 -2.21 -5.11 12.90
C VAL A 193 -3.42 -4.76 13.78
N PRO A 194 -3.93 -3.52 13.74
CA PRO A 194 -5.15 -3.14 14.44
C PRO A 194 -6.34 -3.99 14.01
N ALA A 195 -7.19 -4.37 14.97
CA ALA A 195 -8.36 -5.18 14.66
C ALA A 195 -9.41 -4.36 13.89
N VAL A 196 -9.84 -4.86 12.73
CA VAL A 196 -11.04 -4.36 12.04
C VAL A 196 -12.21 -5.25 12.49
N PRO A 197 -13.24 -4.71 13.20
CA PRO A 197 -14.31 -5.52 13.77
C PRO A 197 -14.96 -6.45 12.75
N LYS A 198 -15.14 -7.72 13.15
CA LYS A 198 -15.90 -8.70 12.37
C LYS A 198 -17.39 -8.44 12.52
N VAL A 199 -17.95 -7.63 11.63
CA VAL A 199 -19.40 -7.59 11.40
C VAL A 199 -19.72 -8.68 10.36
N PRO A 200 -20.76 -9.52 10.57
CA PRO A 200 -21.23 -10.43 9.53
C PRO A 200 -21.52 -9.62 8.25
N GLY A 201 -20.95 -10.04 7.13
CA GLY A 201 -21.29 -9.45 5.83
C GLY A 201 -22.78 -9.62 5.55
N PRO A 202 -23.34 -8.86 4.59
CA PRO A 202 -24.62 -9.27 4.01
C PRO A 202 -24.48 -10.72 3.56
N ALA A 203 -25.46 -11.57 3.91
CA ALA A 203 -25.49 -12.93 3.41
C ALA A 203 -25.38 -12.89 1.88
N ASP A 204 -24.62 -13.82 1.29
CA ASP A 204 -24.63 -14.01 -0.15
C ASP A 204 -26.10 -13.98 -0.62
N PRO A 205 -26.43 -13.25 -1.71
CA PRO A 205 -27.74 -13.42 -2.31
C PRO A 205 -27.92 -14.91 -2.58
N ALA A 206 -28.97 -15.50 -2.02
CA ALA A 206 -29.29 -16.90 -2.22
C ALA A 206 -29.20 -17.20 -3.74
N PRO A 207 -28.70 -18.38 -4.16
CA PRO A 207 -28.73 -18.76 -5.57
C PRO A 207 -30.20 -18.89 -5.99
N GLY A 208 -30.76 -17.79 -6.50
CA GLY A 208 -32.21 -17.58 -6.53
C GLY A 208 -32.57 -16.34 -7.32
N GLY A 209 -32.10 -16.29 -8.57
CA GLY A 209 -32.45 -15.27 -9.54
C GLY A 209 -31.83 -15.63 -10.89
N THR A 210 -32.59 -16.35 -11.72
CA THR A 210 -32.23 -16.53 -13.13
C THR A 210 -32.34 -15.17 -13.81
N GLU A 211 -31.25 -14.42 -13.87
CA GLU A 211 -31.10 -13.37 -14.87
C GLU A 211 -31.26 -14.04 -16.24
N PRO A 212 -32.10 -13.51 -17.15
CA PRO A 212 -32.25 -14.10 -18.47
C PRO A 212 -30.90 -13.98 -19.20
N VAL A 213 -30.26 -15.13 -19.42
CA VAL A 213 -29.17 -15.24 -20.39
C VAL A 213 -29.76 -14.80 -21.73
N LEU A 214 -29.37 -13.62 -22.21
CA LEU A 214 -29.60 -13.22 -23.58
C LEU A 214 -28.99 -14.30 -24.47
N ALA A 215 -29.86 -15.06 -25.13
CA ALA A 215 -29.48 -16.08 -26.09
C ALA A 215 -28.75 -15.41 -27.25
N GLY A 216 -27.43 -15.29 -27.15
CA GLY A 216 -26.59 -14.97 -28.28
C GLY A 216 -26.67 -16.11 -29.29
N THR A 217 -27.14 -15.82 -30.49
CA THR A 217 -27.10 -16.74 -31.63
C THR A 217 -25.65 -16.93 -32.08
N GLY A 218 -24.89 -17.72 -31.31
CA GLY A 218 -23.56 -18.18 -31.68
C GLY A 218 -23.69 -19.31 -32.71
N GLY A 219 -23.34 -19.02 -33.96
CA GLY A 219 -23.15 -20.04 -34.99
C GLY A 219 -22.02 -21.02 -34.62
N PRO A 220 -21.97 -22.21 -35.24
CA PRO A 220 -21.06 -23.27 -34.84
C PRO A 220 -19.59 -22.90 -35.07
N VAL A 221 -18.77 -23.09 -34.04
CA VAL A 221 -17.31 -23.05 -34.09
C VAL A 221 -16.82 -24.31 -34.84
N PRO A 222 -16.01 -24.19 -35.91
CA PRO A 222 -15.48 -25.35 -36.61
C PRO A 222 -14.43 -26.09 -35.76
N PRO A 223 -14.33 -27.43 -35.85
CA PRO A 223 -13.32 -28.18 -35.13
C PRO A 223 -11.99 -28.15 -35.91
N ASP A 224 -10.89 -28.08 -35.14
CA ASP A 224 -9.55 -28.61 -35.40
C ASP A 224 -8.43 -27.57 -35.23
N GLY A 225 -7.63 -27.77 -34.18
CA GLY A 225 -6.46 -26.96 -33.86
C GLY A 225 -5.72 -27.40 -32.60
N GLN A 226 -5.32 -28.68 -32.54
CA GLN A 226 -4.29 -29.28 -31.68
C GLN A 226 -4.16 -28.78 -30.23
N ALA A 227 -4.68 -29.61 -29.32
CA ALA A 227 -4.30 -29.64 -27.91
C ALA A 227 -2.80 -29.96 -27.74
N ARG A 228 -2.07 -29.11 -27.00
CA ARG A 228 -0.89 -29.55 -26.25
C ARG A 228 -1.23 -29.54 -24.77
N ALA A 229 -1.15 -30.73 -24.19
CA ALA A 229 -1.35 -30.99 -22.78
C ALA A 229 -0.29 -30.28 -21.93
N ALA A 230 -0.73 -29.54 -20.90
CA ALA A 230 0.07 -29.26 -19.72
C ALA A 230 -0.62 -29.96 -18.55
N GLY A 231 0.04 -31.02 -18.08
CA GLY A 231 -0.42 -31.88 -17.00
C GLY A 231 -0.35 -31.22 -15.63
N THR A 232 -1.15 -31.78 -14.74
CA THR A 232 -1.28 -31.51 -13.31
C THR A 232 -0.06 -31.98 -12.51
N ALA A 233 0.46 -31.12 -11.62
CA ALA A 233 1.12 -31.46 -10.35
C ALA A 233 1.25 -30.12 -9.58
N GLY A 234 0.82 -29.96 -8.33
CA GLY A 234 1.14 -30.79 -7.18
C GLY A 234 2.22 -30.06 -6.36
N MET A 235 1.83 -29.44 -5.26
CA MET A 235 2.71 -28.82 -4.25
C MET A 235 3.70 -29.84 -3.67
N ALA A 236 4.99 -29.48 -3.59
CA ALA A 236 5.87 -29.61 -2.40
C ALA A 236 7.37 -29.49 -2.79
N ASP A 237 8.10 -28.78 -1.92
CA ASP A 237 9.55 -28.85 -1.62
C ASP A 237 10.60 -28.74 -2.74
N ALA A 238 11.36 -27.65 -2.72
CA ALA A 238 12.80 -27.67 -2.98
C ALA A 238 13.49 -26.41 -2.45
N ALA A 239 13.99 -26.50 -1.22
CA ALA A 239 15.23 -25.82 -0.86
C ALA A 239 16.36 -26.40 -1.72
N GLY A 240 17.07 -25.57 -2.48
CA GLY A 240 18.17 -26.02 -3.31
C GLY A 240 18.61 -24.93 -4.28
N GLY A 241 19.78 -24.34 -4.00
CA GLY A 241 20.30 -23.23 -4.78
C GLY A 241 20.57 -23.58 -6.24
N SER A 242 20.39 -22.58 -7.10
CA SER A 242 21.12 -22.47 -8.35
C SER A 242 21.23 -20.99 -8.71
N GLY A 243 22.47 -20.52 -8.75
CA GLY A 243 22.83 -19.15 -9.02
C GLY A 243 22.33 -18.65 -10.37
N TRP A 244 21.87 -17.41 -10.38
CA TRP A 244 21.61 -16.68 -11.61
C TRP A 244 22.97 -16.30 -12.22
N SER A 245 23.47 -17.12 -13.15
CA SER A 245 24.62 -16.79 -13.97
C SER A 245 24.22 -15.71 -14.98
N GLY A 246 24.53 -14.45 -14.66
CA GLY A 246 24.38 -13.31 -15.55
C GLY A 246 25.32 -13.43 -16.77
N ASN A 247 24.77 -13.20 -17.95
CA ASN A 247 25.48 -13.13 -19.22
C ASN A 247 26.38 -11.87 -19.26
N PRO A 248 27.69 -11.95 -19.58
CA PRO A 248 28.58 -10.79 -19.55
C PRO A 248 28.39 -9.86 -20.76
N ASN A 249 28.42 -8.56 -20.48
CA ASN A 249 28.42 -7.47 -21.46
C ASN A 249 29.81 -7.35 -22.13
N PRO A 250 29.96 -7.50 -23.46
CA PRO A 250 31.24 -7.37 -24.15
C PRO A 250 31.44 -5.92 -24.59
N GLY A 251 31.97 -5.05 -23.72
CA GLY A 251 32.16 -3.65 -24.12
C GLY A 251 32.79 -2.67 -23.14
N ALA A 252 33.44 -3.10 -22.05
CA ALA A 252 34.11 -2.18 -21.14
C ALA A 252 35.65 -2.22 -21.33
N PRO A 253 36.32 -1.11 -21.66
CA PRO A 253 37.78 -1.05 -21.67
C PRO A 253 38.37 -1.09 -20.25
N ALA A 254 39.55 -1.71 -20.14
CA ALA A 254 40.22 -2.05 -18.89
C ALA A 254 40.78 -0.84 -18.11
N GLY A 255 40.49 -0.86 -16.80
CA GLY A 255 41.20 -0.29 -15.64
C GLY A 255 42.23 0.84 -15.81
N GLU A 256 41.95 1.96 -15.15
CA GLU A 256 42.94 2.93 -14.70
C GLU A 256 43.09 2.81 -13.16
N PRO A 257 44.31 2.75 -12.59
CA PRO A 257 44.49 2.48 -11.16
C PRO A 257 44.08 3.68 -10.29
N ALA A 258 43.41 3.36 -9.17
CA ALA A 258 42.92 4.31 -8.19
C ALA A 258 44.04 5.20 -7.62
N ARG A 259 43.86 6.53 -7.73
CA ARG A 259 44.68 7.50 -7.00
C ARG A 259 44.26 7.50 -5.54
N THR A 260 45.20 7.18 -4.66
CA THR A 260 45.10 7.33 -3.22
C THR A 260 44.94 8.81 -2.85
N THR A 261 43.78 9.19 -2.33
CA THR A 261 43.58 10.50 -1.69
C THR A 261 44.00 10.42 -0.23
N ALA A 262 44.96 11.26 0.16
CA ALA A 262 45.40 11.43 1.54
C ALA A 262 44.31 12.12 2.40
N PRO A 263 44.25 11.87 3.72
CA PRO A 263 43.29 12.50 4.61
C PRO A 263 43.58 14.00 4.82
N PRO A 264 42.57 14.84 5.10
CA PRO A 264 42.76 16.28 5.30
C PRO A 264 43.51 16.58 6.60
N ALA A 265 44.49 17.49 6.50
CA ALA A 265 45.32 17.95 7.61
C ALA A 265 44.52 18.78 8.62
N SER A 266 44.84 18.55 9.89
CA SER A 266 44.33 19.20 11.10
C SER A 266 44.62 20.71 11.18
N HIS A 267 43.67 21.42 11.79
CA HIS A 267 43.75 22.74 12.47
C HIS A 267 45.10 23.46 12.51
N ARG A 268 45.11 24.73 12.05
CA ARG A 268 46.10 25.74 12.44
C ARG A 268 45.56 26.62 13.57
N PRO A 269 46.39 27.02 14.55
CA PRO A 269 46.00 27.94 15.61
C PRO A 269 46.01 29.39 15.13
N VAL A 270 45.10 30.20 15.68
CA VAL A 270 45.09 31.65 15.51
C VAL A 270 45.95 32.24 16.64
N THR A 271 47.07 32.86 16.28
CA THR A 271 47.83 33.78 17.14
C THR A 271 48.10 35.04 16.34
N GLY A 272 47.70 36.19 16.86
CA GLY A 272 47.98 37.50 16.28
C GLY A 272 47.45 38.62 17.15
N GLU A 273 48.25 39.00 18.16
CA GLU A 273 48.18 40.30 18.83
C GLU A 273 49.01 41.33 18.05
N GLY A 274 48.48 42.56 17.96
CA GLY A 274 49.23 43.82 17.83
C GLY A 274 49.44 44.38 16.41
N PRO A 275 49.68 45.70 16.26
CA PRO A 275 49.89 46.73 17.29
C PRO A 275 48.64 47.50 17.74
#